data_AF-A0A960M1K9-F1
#
_entry.id   AF-A0A960M1K9-F1
#
_cell.length_a   1.000
_cell.length_b   1.000
_cell.length_c   1.000
_cell.angle_alpha   90.00
_cell.angle_beta   90.00
_cell.angle_gamma   90.00
#
_symmetry.space_group_name_H-M   'P 1'
#
loop_
_entity.id
_entity.type
_entity.pdbx_description
1 polymer ?
#
loop_
_entity_poly.entity_id
_entity_poly.type
_entity_poly.pdbx_seq_one_letter_code
_entity_poly.pdbx_strand_id
1 'polypeptide(L)'
;AREQKEAVPARPLWISHPKSDDSAFLYRIGQATGLPSAEAAKTAAYLNALEGLAREMLTTLEIEGDTTVIRSHMTFQGVEIMAHAVHIEEGPDGFACWMQVSYPRSERSKVMDEIAAARQQDQAWERAQAAFVRGDFGTAQLELTGILNQTGSLAYVRFSLDEAKKMLGDTYREQKNYLEARHWYENLEAFAEDGTLRGSARQALSTLPEPPMMWPMRDRWAGRKVGLICGLRDGAELRSFDAMTRMLRRECQQAQLTAVDLGRGLEPMDLEDVLDVEILSALAPERETQQIGVILAVLYDVDPAKSASSDHPVIDTVVRYFIADGLTGQIVDRNQFKEMTGTQSADRMAARSVEILIRRYLVPGSPALLEK
;
A
#
# COMPACT_ATOMS: atom_id res chain seq x y z
N ALA A 1 -74.56 -25.49 28.61
CA ALA A 1 -73.61 -24.42 28.26
C ALA A 1 -73.17 -24.67 26.82
N ARG A 2 -73.53 -23.79 25.88
CA ARG A 2 -73.02 -23.85 24.49
C ARG A 2 -71.62 -23.24 24.51
N GLU A 3 -70.61 -24.06 24.22
CA GLU A 3 -69.25 -23.59 23.96
C GLU A 3 -69.29 -22.57 22.83
N GLN A 4 -69.06 -21.30 23.16
CA GLN A 4 -68.65 -20.30 22.18
C GLN A 4 -67.28 -20.74 21.68
N LYS A 5 -67.22 -21.38 20.50
CA LYS A 5 -66.01 -21.38 19.70
C LYS A 5 -65.72 -19.92 19.38
N GLU A 6 -64.80 -19.31 20.12
CA GLU A 6 -64.18 -18.04 19.73
C GLU A 6 -63.74 -18.21 18.27
N ALA A 7 -64.32 -17.39 17.39
CA ALA A 7 -63.91 -17.34 16.01
C ALA A 7 -62.45 -16.91 16.00
N VAL A 8 -61.55 -17.78 15.53
CA VAL A 8 -60.16 -17.41 15.28
C VAL A 8 -60.19 -16.14 14.41
N PRO A 9 -59.62 -15.01 14.87
CA PRO A 9 -59.67 -13.78 14.11
C PRO A 9 -59.07 -14.03 12.73
N ALA A 10 -59.82 -13.69 11.68
CA ALA A 10 -59.35 -13.88 10.32
C ALA A 10 -58.05 -13.10 10.12
N ARG A 11 -57.03 -13.78 9.57
CA ARG A 11 -55.74 -13.16 9.27
C ARG A 11 -55.91 -11.91 8.41
N PRO A 12 -55.17 -10.83 8.67
CA PRO A 12 -55.19 -9.64 7.84
C PRO A 12 -54.92 -9.96 6.36
N LEU A 13 -55.66 -9.31 5.46
CA LEU A 13 -55.56 -9.55 4.02
C LEU A 13 -54.16 -9.30 3.46
N TRP A 14 -53.38 -8.39 4.06
CA TRP A 14 -52.02 -8.11 3.63
C TRP A 14 -51.06 -9.29 3.81
N ILE A 15 -51.38 -10.27 4.66
CA ILE A 15 -50.58 -11.50 4.79
C ILE A 15 -50.70 -12.35 3.52
N SER A 16 -51.92 -12.48 2.97
CA SER A 16 -52.18 -13.25 1.74
C SER A 16 -51.94 -12.44 0.47
N HIS A 17 -52.08 -11.11 0.55
CA HIS A 17 -51.89 -10.17 -0.54
C HIS A 17 -50.99 -9.01 -0.09
N PRO A 18 -49.69 -9.26 0.12
CA PRO A 18 -48.75 -8.21 0.49
C PRO A 18 -48.71 -7.11 -0.55
N LYS A 19 -48.53 -5.87 -0.08
CA LYS A 19 -47.98 -4.83 -0.95
C LYS A 19 -46.66 -5.33 -1.55
N SER A 20 -46.46 -5.18 -2.85
CA SER A 20 -45.26 -5.69 -3.53
C SER A 20 -44.18 -4.63 -3.56
N ASP A 21 -44.10 -3.83 -4.62
CA ASP A 21 -43.13 -2.76 -4.80
C ASP A 21 -43.85 -1.52 -5.36
N ASP A 22 -43.35 -0.33 -5.07
CA ASP A 22 -43.80 0.90 -5.73
C ASP A 22 -42.61 1.75 -6.24
N SER A 23 -42.87 3.01 -6.60
CA SER A 23 -41.82 3.90 -7.13
C SER A 23 -40.74 4.26 -6.10
N ALA A 24 -41.03 4.14 -4.81
CA ALA A 24 -40.15 4.59 -3.72
C ALA A 24 -39.62 3.44 -2.85
N PHE A 25 -40.40 2.38 -2.66
CA PHE A 25 -40.10 1.32 -1.71
C PHE A 25 -40.27 -0.08 -2.31
N LEU A 26 -39.49 -1.02 -1.77
CA LEU A 26 -39.74 -2.45 -1.86
C LEU A 26 -40.42 -2.90 -0.57
N TYR A 27 -41.38 -3.82 -0.67
CA TYR A 27 -42.07 -4.34 0.50
C TYR A 27 -41.91 -5.85 0.63
N ARG A 28 -41.47 -6.32 1.79
CA ARG A 28 -41.28 -7.77 2.03
C ARG A 28 -41.99 -8.19 3.30
N ILE A 29 -42.59 -9.37 3.26
CA ILE A 29 -43.14 -10.02 4.45
C ILE A 29 -42.05 -10.87 5.08
N GLY A 30 -41.91 -10.74 6.40
CA GLY A 30 -41.23 -11.71 7.23
C GLY A 30 -42.21 -12.51 8.07
N GLN A 31 -41.88 -13.78 8.29
CA GLN A 31 -42.68 -14.70 9.09
C GLN A 31 -41.79 -15.46 10.08
N ALA A 32 -42.30 -15.64 11.30
CA ALA A 32 -41.74 -16.55 12.29
C ALA A 32 -42.86 -17.29 13.02
N THR A 33 -42.63 -18.54 13.42
CA THR A 33 -43.62 -19.39 14.09
C THR A 33 -42.96 -20.22 15.19
N GLY A 34 -43.72 -20.55 16.25
CA GLY A 34 -43.26 -21.46 17.29
C GLY A 34 -42.26 -20.85 18.28
N LEU A 35 -42.31 -19.53 18.48
CA LEU A 35 -41.36 -18.84 19.36
C LEU A 35 -41.94 -18.65 20.78
N PRO A 36 -41.10 -18.60 21.82
CA PRO A 36 -41.55 -18.62 23.22
C PRO A 36 -42.23 -17.33 23.67
N SER A 37 -42.13 -16.24 22.90
CA SER A 37 -42.78 -14.97 23.21
C SER A 37 -43.14 -14.20 21.94
N ALA A 38 -44.14 -13.30 22.06
CA ALA A 38 -44.52 -12.40 20.98
C ALA A 38 -43.35 -11.51 20.50
N GLU A 39 -42.49 -11.04 21.41
CA GLU A 39 -41.32 -10.22 21.07
C GLU A 39 -40.24 -11.03 20.34
N ALA A 40 -40.01 -12.29 20.73
CA ALA A 40 -39.13 -13.18 19.99
C ALA A 40 -39.67 -13.42 18.58
N ALA A 41 -40.98 -13.69 18.44
CA ALA A 41 -41.66 -13.86 17.16
C ALA A 41 -41.53 -12.63 16.27
N LYS A 42 -41.75 -11.41 16.80
CA LYS A 42 -41.55 -10.15 16.07
C LYS A 42 -40.11 -9.98 15.59
N THR A 43 -39.14 -10.21 16.47
CA THR A 43 -37.71 -10.06 16.15
C THR A 43 -37.30 -11.03 15.04
N ALA A 44 -37.71 -12.30 15.16
CA ALA A 44 -37.42 -13.31 14.15
C ALA A 44 -38.12 -13.02 12.81
N ALA A 45 -39.38 -12.56 12.83
CA ALA A 45 -40.09 -12.16 11.62
C ALA A 45 -39.41 -10.95 10.95
N TYR A 46 -38.92 -9.97 11.71
CA TYR A 46 -38.16 -8.85 11.17
C TYR A 46 -36.86 -9.30 10.49
N LEU A 47 -36.08 -10.16 11.16
CA LEU A 47 -34.85 -10.72 10.59
C LEU A 47 -35.12 -11.56 9.33
N ASN A 48 -36.24 -12.28 9.29
CA ASN A 48 -36.67 -13.03 8.11
C ASN A 48 -37.06 -12.09 6.95
N ALA A 49 -37.69 -10.95 7.22
CA ALA A 49 -37.99 -9.95 6.20
C ALA A 49 -36.71 -9.35 5.59
N LEU A 50 -35.71 -9.04 6.43
CA LEU A 50 -34.38 -8.59 5.98
C LEU A 50 -33.66 -9.64 5.14
N GLU A 51 -33.76 -10.92 5.52
CA GLU A 51 -33.22 -12.03 4.73
C GLU A 51 -33.89 -12.14 3.36
N GLY A 52 -35.21 -11.91 3.29
CA GLY A 52 -35.95 -11.83 2.03
C GLY A 52 -35.44 -10.72 1.11
N LEU A 53 -35.18 -9.52 1.66
CA LEU A 53 -34.57 -8.41 0.92
C LEU A 53 -33.17 -8.77 0.40
N ALA A 54 -32.31 -9.33 1.25
CA ALA A 54 -30.96 -9.75 0.87
C ALA A 54 -30.97 -10.82 -0.24
N ARG A 55 -31.84 -11.83 -0.11
CA ARG A 55 -31.98 -12.92 -1.09
C ARG A 55 -32.42 -12.43 -2.46
N GLU A 56 -33.35 -11.48 -2.50
CA GLU A 56 -33.79 -10.87 -3.75
C GLU A 56 -32.67 -10.10 -4.44
N MET A 57 -31.88 -9.33 -3.69
CA MET A 57 -30.73 -8.60 -4.24
C MET A 57 -29.70 -9.55 -4.85
N LEU A 58 -29.37 -10.63 -4.13
CA LEU A 58 -28.50 -11.71 -4.62
C LEU A 58 -29.05 -12.39 -5.89
N THR A 59 -30.34 -12.70 -5.89
CA THR A 59 -31.01 -13.33 -7.04
C THR A 59 -30.97 -12.41 -8.25
N THR A 60 -31.20 -11.11 -8.05
CA THR A 60 -31.14 -10.10 -9.12
C THR A 60 -29.75 -10.00 -9.72
N LEU A 61 -28.70 -10.17 -8.91
CA LEU A 61 -27.32 -10.15 -9.37
C LEU A 61 -26.83 -11.53 -9.86
N GLU A 62 -27.64 -12.58 -9.83
CA GLU A 62 -27.20 -13.94 -10.18
C GLU A 62 -25.95 -14.38 -9.38
N ILE A 63 -25.96 -14.09 -8.08
CA ILE A 63 -24.88 -14.48 -7.16
C ILE A 63 -25.40 -15.64 -6.31
N GLU A 64 -24.78 -16.81 -6.47
CA GLU A 64 -24.98 -17.94 -5.57
C GLU A 64 -24.20 -17.69 -4.26
N GLY A 65 -24.90 -17.64 -3.12
CA GLY A 65 -24.24 -17.35 -1.85
C GLY A 65 -25.14 -17.49 -0.62
N ASP A 66 -24.48 -17.54 0.53
CA ASP A 66 -25.13 -17.57 1.84
C ASP A 66 -25.65 -16.17 2.20
N THR A 67 -26.97 -16.03 2.32
CA THR A 67 -27.65 -14.79 2.73
C THR A 67 -27.20 -14.29 4.10
N THR A 68 -26.60 -15.16 4.91
CA THR A 68 -26.11 -14.84 6.26
C THR A 68 -24.89 -13.92 6.25
N VAL A 69 -24.02 -14.02 5.23
CA VAL A 69 -22.80 -13.20 5.07
C VAL A 69 -23.13 -11.77 4.68
N ILE A 70 -24.16 -11.56 3.86
CA ILE A 70 -24.63 -10.21 3.52
C ILE A 70 -25.17 -9.51 4.76
N ARG A 71 -25.96 -10.21 5.58
CA ARG A 71 -26.54 -9.62 6.79
C ARG A 71 -25.48 -9.25 7.83
N SER A 72 -24.36 -9.96 7.90
CA SER A 72 -23.28 -9.65 8.85
C SER A 72 -22.39 -8.50 8.40
N HIS A 73 -22.33 -8.21 7.09
CA HIS A 73 -21.43 -7.19 6.54
C HIS A 73 -22.14 -5.97 5.94
N MET A 74 -23.44 -6.04 5.65
CA MET A 74 -24.22 -4.96 5.06
C MET A 74 -25.26 -4.41 6.05
N THR A 75 -25.34 -3.08 6.12
CA THR A 75 -26.31 -2.38 6.97
C THR A 75 -27.50 -1.95 6.12
N PHE A 76 -28.65 -2.60 6.30
CA PHE A 76 -29.89 -2.18 5.66
C PHE A 76 -30.46 -0.91 6.34
N GLN A 77 -30.02 0.26 5.89
CA GLN A 77 -30.50 1.54 6.41
C GLN A 77 -31.91 1.86 5.91
N GLY A 78 -32.75 2.42 6.80
CA GLY A 78 -34.09 2.89 6.43
C GLY A 78 -35.13 1.78 6.24
N VAL A 79 -34.88 0.56 6.72
CA VAL A 79 -35.94 -0.46 6.78
C VAL A 79 -36.94 -0.08 7.87
N GLU A 80 -38.20 0.06 7.49
CA GLU A 80 -39.28 0.44 8.39
C GLU A 80 -40.40 -0.61 8.38
N ILE A 81 -40.93 -0.95 9.55
CA ILE A 81 -42.14 -1.76 9.67
C ILE A 81 -43.33 -0.91 9.21
N MET A 82 -44.10 -1.41 8.26
CA MET A 82 -45.27 -0.67 7.77
C MET A 82 -46.31 -0.50 8.88
N ALA A 83 -46.96 0.66 8.91
CA ALA A 83 -48.04 0.94 9.84
C ALA A 83 -49.15 -0.12 9.75
N HIS A 84 -49.55 -0.68 10.90
CA HIS A 84 -50.56 -1.73 11.03
C HIS A 84 -50.24 -3.06 10.31
N ALA A 85 -48.98 -3.28 9.91
CA ALA A 85 -48.55 -4.50 9.24
C ALA A 85 -47.75 -5.43 10.15
N VAL A 86 -48.23 -5.61 11.39
CA VAL A 86 -47.73 -6.62 12.33
C VAL A 86 -48.93 -7.41 12.82
N HIS A 87 -48.89 -8.72 12.63
CA HIS A 87 -49.93 -9.65 13.08
C HIS A 87 -49.30 -10.75 13.91
N ILE A 88 -49.87 -11.01 15.09
CA ILE A 88 -49.34 -11.99 16.04
C ILE A 88 -50.46 -12.95 16.40
N GLU A 89 -50.15 -14.23 16.34
CA GLU A 89 -51.04 -15.31 16.76
C GLU A 89 -50.38 -16.08 17.91
N GLU A 90 -51.14 -16.35 18.95
CA GLU A 90 -50.77 -17.30 20.00
C GLU A 90 -51.39 -18.66 19.66
N GLY A 91 -50.55 -19.70 19.62
CA GLY A 91 -50.97 -21.06 19.33
C GLY A 91 -50.38 -22.06 20.32
N PRO A 92 -50.77 -23.35 20.22
CA PRO A 92 -50.30 -24.41 21.11
C PRO A 92 -48.78 -24.62 21.06
N ASP A 93 -48.15 -24.27 19.94
CA ASP A 93 -46.70 -24.41 19.71
C ASP A 93 -45.92 -23.11 20.03
N GLY A 94 -46.58 -22.09 20.57
CA GLY A 94 -46.00 -20.78 20.87
C GLY A 94 -46.54 -19.66 19.99
N PHE A 95 -45.76 -18.58 19.85
CA PHE A 95 -46.17 -17.38 19.12
C PHE A 95 -45.73 -17.46 17.65
N ALA A 96 -46.62 -17.01 16.77
CA ALA A 96 -46.35 -16.74 15.37
C ALA A 96 -46.48 -15.24 15.10
N CYS A 97 -45.61 -14.70 14.25
CA CYS A 97 -45.65 -13.31 13.83
C CYS A 97 -45.47 -13.22 12.32
N TRP A 98 -46.31 -12.42 11.69
CA TRP A 98 -46.11 -11.90 10.35
C TRP A 98 -45.86 -10.41 10.46
N MET A 99 -44.93 -9.89 9.67
CA MET A 99 -44.79 -8.45 9.51
C MET A 99 -44.45 -8.08 8.10
N GLN A 100 -44.87 -6.89 7.68
CA GLN A 100 -44.46 -6.31 6.41
C GLN A 100 -43.53 -5.11 6.66
N VAL A 101 -42.36 -5.14 6.03
CA VAL A 101 -41.38 -4.05 6.06
C VAL A 101 -41.34 -3.34 4.73
N SER A 102 -40.90 -2.09 4.75
CA SER A 102 -40.59 -1.27 3.59
C SER A 102 -39.10 -0.94 3.57
N TYR A 103 -38.50 -0.95 2.37
CA TYR A 103 -37.09 -0.64 2.16
C TYR A 103 -36.92 0.35 1.01
N PRO A 104 -36.26 1.50 1.21
CA PRO A 104 -36.09 2.50 0.16
C PRO A 104 -35.36 1.94 -1.07
N ARG A 105 -35.88 2.20 -2.27
CA ARG A 105 -35.24 1.79 -3.53
C ARG A 105 -33.86 2.44 -3.73
N SER A 106 -33.67 3.66 -3.21
CA SER A 106 -32.38 4.35 -3.25
C SER A 106 -31.30 3.60 -2.46
N GLU A 107 -31.65 3.07 -1.28
CA GLU A 107 -30.74 2.27 -0.47
C GLU A 107 -30.50 0.90 -1.10
N ARG A 108 -31.54 0.27 -1.67
CA ARG A 108 -31.36 -0.95 -2.47
C ARG A 108 -30.35 -0.76 -3.59
N SER A 109 -30.44 0.34 -4.35
CA SER A 109 -29.50 0.61 -5.43
C SER A 109 -28.06 0.70 -4.91
N LYS A 110 -27.82 1.40 -3.81
CA LYS A 110 -26.48 1.48 -3.20
C LYS A 110 -25.94 0.12 -2.80
N VAL A 111 -26.75 -0.68 -2.09
CA VAL A 111 -26.35 -2.02 -1.66
C VAL A 111 -26.09 -2.92 -2.87
N MET A 112 -26.91 -2.83 -3.91
CA MET A 112 -26.70 -3.58 -5.16
C MET A 112 -25.40 -3.20 -5.86
N ASP A 113 -25.07 -1.90 -5.90
CA ASP A 113 -23.82 -1.40 -6.48
C ASP A 113 -22.60 -1.89 -5.66
N GLU A 114 -22.71 -1.90 -4.32
CA GLU A 114 -21.68 -2.45 -3.43
C GLU A 114 -21.46 -3.96 -3.64
N ILE A 115 -22.54 -4.74 -3.71
CA ILE A 115 -22.45 -6.20 -3.99
C ILE A 115 -21.83 -6.43 -5.37
N ALA A 116 -22.23 -5.65 -6.39
CA ALA A 116 -21.69 -5.78 -7.73
C ALA A 116 -20.19 -5.44 -7.78
N ALA A 117 -19.76 -4.40 -7.08
CA ALA A 117 -18.35 -4.04 -6.94
C ALA A 117 -17.55 -5.14 -6.23
N ALA A 118 -18.06 -5.68 -5.12
CA ALA A 118 -17.44 -6.78 -4.40
C ALA A 118 -17.27 -8.04 -5.29
N ARG A 119 -18.29 -8.38 -6.09
CA ARG A 119 -18.20 -9.49 -7.06
C ARG A 119 -17.11 -9.26 -8.11
N GLN A 120 -16.94 -8.03 -8.61
CA GLN A 120 -15.87 -7.72 -9.55
C GLN A 120 -14.49 -7.94 -8.93
N GLN A 121 -14.33 -7.60 -7.64
CA GLN A 121 -13.09 -7.86 -6.90
C GLN A 121 -12.84 -9.34 -6.68
N ASP A 122 -13.86 -10.13 -6.32
CA ASP A 122 -13.73 -11.59 -6.20
C ASP A 122 -13.31 -12.22 -7.53
N GLN A 123 -13.88 -11.78 -8.65
CA GLN A 123 -13.48 -12.26 -9.97
C GLN A 123 -12.04 -11.84 -10.32
N ALA A 124 -11.62 -10.63 -9.98
CA ALA A 124 -10.24 -10.18 -10.17
C ALA A 124 -9.27 -11.02 -9.32
N TRP A 125 -9.66 -11.35 -8.09
CA TRP A 125 -8.90 -12.21 -7.20
C TRP A 125 -8.76 -13.63 -7.78
N GLU A 126 -9.85 -14.26 -8.22
CA GLU A 126 -9.81 -15.58 -8.86
C GLU A 126 -8.92 -15.57 -10.12
N ARG A 127 -9.00 -14.52 -10.94
CA ARG A 127 -8.12 -14.34 -12.11
C ARG A 127 -6.65 -14.20 -11.70
N ALA A 128 -6.36 -13.42 -10.67
CA ALA A 128 -5.00 -13.25 -10.14
C ALA A 128 -4.43 -14.58 -9.64
N GLN A 129 -5.19 -15.33 -8.85
CA GLN A 129 -4.79 -16.66 -8.36
C GLN A 129 -4.52 -17.62 -9.52
N ALA A 130 -5.42 -17.69 -10.50
CA ALA A 130 -5.25 -18.55 -11.67
C ALA A 130 -4.04 -18.14 -12.53
N ALA A 131 -3.80 -16.83 -12.69
CA ALA A 131 -2.63 -16.32 -13.40
C ALA A 131 -1.33 -16.68 -12.67
N PHE A 132 -1.27 -16.50 -11.35
CA PHE A 132 -0.13 -16.87 -10.52
C PHE A 132 0.21 -18.36 -10.63
N VAL A 133 -0.79 -19.24 -10.50
CA VAL A 133 -0.59 -20.70 -10.62
C VAL A 133 -0.09 -21.10 -12.00
N ARG A 134 -0.50 -20.40 -13.07
CA ARG A 134 -0.03 -20.63 -14.44
C ARG A 134 1.34 -20.02 -14.73
N GLY A 135 1.93 -19.27 -13.80
CA GLY A 135 3.18 -18.53 -14.00
C GLY A 135 3.04 -17.25 -14.84
N ASP A 136 1.82 -16.79 -15.11
CA ASP A 136 1.57 -15.50 -15.75
C ASP A 136 1.57 -14.38 -14.70
N PHE A 137 2.78 -14.05 -14.25
CA PHE A 137 2.97 -13.08 -13.18
C PHE A 137 2.62 -11.64 -13.61
N GLY A 138 2.65 -11.33 -14.90
CA GLY A 138 2.26 -10.00 -15.39
C GLY A 138 0.77 -9.75 -15.21
N THR A 139 -0.06 -10.72 -15.59
CA THR A 139 -1.51 -10.66 -15.36
C THR A 139 -1.85 -10.69 -13.87
N ALA A 140 -1.18 -11.54 -13.09
CA ALA A 140 -1.40 -11.59 -11.63
C ALA A 140 -1.11 -10.22 -10.98
N GLN A 141 0.01 -9.58 -11.34
CA GLN A 141 0.38 -8.26 -10.83
C GLN A 141 -0.67 -7.20 -11.19
N LEU A 142 -1.14 -7.19 -12.44
CA LEU A 142 -2.12 -6.22 -12.92
C LEU A 142 -3.43 -6.31 -12.14
N GLU A 143 -3.98 -7.51 -11.99
CA GLU A 143 -5.22 -7.76 -11.26
C GLU A 143 -5.07 -7.42 -9.77
N LEU A 144 -3.97 -7.83 -9.12
CA LEU A 144 -3.71 -7.54 -7.70
C LEU A 144 -3.52 -6.04 -7.44
N THR A 145 -2.83 -5.34 -8.32
CA THR A 145 -2.68 -3.88 -8.22
C THR A 145 -4.03 -3.19 -8.42
N GLY A 146 -4.84 -3.70 -9.35
CA GLY A 146 -6.22 -3.24 -9.57
C GLY A 146 -7.07 -3.38 -8.31
N ILE A 147 -7.00 -4.54 -7.65
CA ILE A 147 -7.65 -4.79 -6.37
C ILE A 147 -7.22 -3.75 -5.34
N LEU A 148 -5.91 -3.64 -5.07
CA LEU A 148 -5.38 -2.75 -4.01
C LEU A 148 -5.69 -1.26 -4.23
N ASN A 149 -5.83 -0.82 -5.48
CA ASN A 149 -6.18 0.57 -5.81
C ASN A 149 -7.69 0.87 -5.69
N GLN A 150 -8.54 -0.16 -5.73
CA GLN A 150 -10.00 -0.01 -5.73
C GLN A 150 -10.64 -0.31 -4.38
N THR A 151 -9.88 -0.85 -3.41
CA THR A 151 -10.43 -1.20 -2.11
C THR A 151 -10.62 0.04 -1.22
N GLY A 152 -11.76 0.72 -1.39
CA GLY A 152 -12.52 1.19 -0.23
C GLY A 152 -13.00 -0.01 0.60
N SER A 153 -13.50 0.20 1.81
CA SER A 153 -14.03 -0.86 2.68
C SER A 153 -15.24 -1.56 2.04
N LEU A 154 -14.99 -2.47 1.09
CA LEU A 154 -15.99 -3.31 0.45
C LEU A 154 -16.32 -4.44 1.44
N ALA A 155 -17.44 -4.29 2.13
CA ALA A 155 -18.13 -5.40 2.72
C ALA A 155 -18.40 -6.43 1.61
N TYR A 156 -18.05 -7.71 1.81
CA TYR A 156 -18.36 -8.84 0.92
C TYR A 156 -17.27 -9.32 -0.08
N VAL A 157 -15.98 -9.13 0.18
CA VAL A 157 -14.92 -9.84 -0.57
C VAL A 157 -14.49 -11.13 0.13
N ARG A 158 -14.14 -12.18 -0.64
CA ARG A 158 -13.73 -13.51 -0.14
C ARG A 158 -12.27 -13.60 0.32
N PHE A 159 -11.53 -12.51 0.17
CA PHE A 159 -10.12 -12.41 0.51
C PHE A 159 -9.89 -11.18 1.39
N SER A 160 -8.84 -11.24 2.20
CA SER A 160 -8.35 -10.10 2.96
C SER A 160 -7.37 -9.26 2.13
N LEU A 161 -7.30 -7.96 2.44
CA LEU A 161 -6.30 -7.08 1.84
C LEU A 161 -4.87 -7.58 2.07
N ASP A 162 -4.59 -8.16 3.24
CA ASP A 162 -3.26 -8.69 3.56
C ASP A 162 -2.92 -9.92 2.71
N GLU A 163 -3.89 -10.78 2.37
CA GLU A 163 -3.69 -11.87 1.41
C GLU A 163 -3.36 -11.36 0.00
N ALA A 164 -4.07 -10.32 -0.46
CA ALA A 164 -3.82 -9.70 -1.76
C ALA A 164 -2.41 -9.08 -1.82
N LYS A 165 -2.01 -8.32 -0.79
CA LYS A 165 -0.66 -7.77 -0.66
C LYS A 165 0.40 -8.86 -0.65
N LYS A 166 0.15 -9.96 0.07
CA LYS A 166 1.10 -11.07 0.14
C LYS A 166 1.28 -11.73 -1.21
N MET A 167 0.19 -12.04 -1.92
CA MET A 167 0.26 -12.62 -3.26
C MET A 167 0.94 -11.68 -4.25
N LEU A 168 0.78 -10.36 -4.10
CA LEU A 168 1.49 -9.38 -4.91
C LEU A 168 3.00 -9.39 -4.63
N GLY A 169 3.40 -9.46 -3.36
CA GLY A 169 4.80 -9.64 -2.97
C GLY A 169 5.39 -10.94 -3.54
N ASP A 170 4.66 -12.06 -3.44
CA ASP A 170 5.06 -13.33 -4.04
C ASP A 170 5.18 -13.24 -5.57
N THR A 171 4.24 -12.54 -6.24
CA THR A 171 4.28 -12.29 -7.69
C THR A 171 5.55 -11.53 -8.09
N TYR A 172 5.89 -10.45 -7.38
CA TYR A 172 7.12 -9.71 -7.64
C TYR A 172 8.38 -10.53 -7.39
N ARG A 173 8.37 -11.40 -6.37
CA ARG A 173 9.49 -12.31 -6.09
C ARG A 173 9.72 -13.28 -7.25
N GLU A 174 8.65 -13.88 -7.80
CA GLU A 174 8.77 -14.80 -8.94
C GLU A 174 9.24 -14.08 -10.22
N GLN A 175 8.86 -12.82 -10.41
CA GLN A 175 9.41 -11.96 -11.47
C GLN A 175 10.86 -11.51 -11.24
N LYS A 176 11.47 -11.87 -10.09
CA LYS A 176 12.78 -11.38 -9.63
C LYS A 176 12.84 -9.87 -9.40
N ASN A 177 11.69 -9.23 -9.23
CA ASN A 177 11.60 -7.86 -8.76
C ASN A 177 11.63 -7.85 -7.22
N TYR A 178 12.78 -8.22 -6.65
CA TYR A 178 12.94 -8.41 -5.21
C TYR A 178 12.73 -7.14 -4.40
N LEU A 179 12.87 -5.98 -5.04
CA LEU A 179 12.67 -4.68 -4.43
C LEU A 179 11.20 -4.42 -4.09
N GLU A 180 10.32 -4.58 -5.08
CA GLU A 180 8.88 -4.46 -4.86
C GLU A 180 8.36 -5.61 -3.98
N ALA A 181 8.90 -6.83 -4.12
CA ALA A 181 8.57 -7.93 -3.22
C ALA A 181 8.86 -7.60 -1.75
N ARG A 182 10.05 -7.02 -1.48
CA ARG A 182 10.48 -6.58 -0.15
C ARG A 182 9.54 -5.52 0.41
N HIS A 183 9.20 -4.50 -0.38
CA HIS A 183 8.26 -3.45 0.02
C HIS A 183 6.94 -4.02 0.54
N TRP A 184 6.33 -4.96 -0.20
CA TRP A 184 5.07 -5.58 0.20
C TRP A 184 5.20 -6.46 1.45
N TYR A 185 6.27 -7.23 1.58
CA TYR A 185 6.47 -8.04 2.78
C TYR A 185 6.81 -7.19 4.02
N GLU A 186 7.57 -6.10 3.89
CA GLU A 186 7.83 -5.16 4.99
C GLU A 186 6.54 -4.46 5.44
N ASN A 187 5.66 -4.09 4.50
CA ASN A 187 4.33 -3.57 4.81
C ASN A 187 3.52 -4.56 5.65
N LEU A 188 3.49 -5.84 5.25
CA LEU A 188 2.80 -6.89 5.97
C LEU A 188 3.42 -7.18 7.34
N GLU A 189 4.76 -7.19 7.43
CA GLU A 189 5.44 -7.40 8.70
C GLU A 189 5.07 -6.30 9.72
N ALA A 190 4.99 -5.05 9.28
CA ALA A 190 4.69 -3.90 10.12
C ALA A 190 3.20 -3.78 10.48
N PHE A 191 2.29 -4.06 9.53
CA PHE A 191 0.89 -3.64 9.64
C PHE A 191 -0.15 -4.76 9.52
N ALA A 192 0.21 -5.98 9.10
CA ALA A 192 -0.80 -7.05 8.92
C ALA A 192 -1.45 -7.40 10.26
N GLU A 193 -2.77 -7.56 10.29
CA GLU A 193 -3.52 -7.92 11.50
C GLU A 193 -3.35 -9.42 11.83
N ASP A 194 -3.26 -10.25 10.79
CA ASP A 194 -3.07 -11.69 10.91
C ASP A 194 -1.60 -12.04 11.21
N GLY A 195 -1.36 -12.63 12.38
CA GLY A 195 -0.02 -13.07 12.81
C GLY A 195 0.59 -14.17 11.94
N THR A 196 -0.23 -14.98 11.26
CA THR A 196 0.24 -16.03 10.35
C THR A 196 0.80 -15.42 9.05
N LEU A 197 0.07 -14.46 8.47
CA LEU A 197 0.54 -13.70 7.30
C LEU A 197 1.78 -12.89 7.63
N ARG A 198 1.82 -12.24 8.80
CA ARG A 198 2.99 -11.52 9.29
C ARG A 198 4.22 -12.42 9.41
N GLY A 199 4.05 -13.61 10.00
CA GLY A 199 5.12 -14.61 10.10
C GLY A 199 5.60 -15.11 8.74
N SER A 200 4.68 -15.36 7.81
CA SER A 200 5.00 -15.76 6.45
C SER A 200 5.73 -14.67 5.66
N ALA A 201 5.32 -13.41 5.79
CA ALA A 201 6.00 -12.26 5.17
C ALA A 201 7.43 -12.10 5.70
N ARG A 202 7.63 -12.22 7.02
CA ARG A 202 8.98 -12.22 7.63
C ARG A 202 9.86 -13.35 7.09
N GLN A 203 9.31 -14.56 6.93
CA GLN A 203 10.04 -15.67 6.34
C GLN A 203 10.38 -15.40 4.87
N ALA A 204 9.46 -14.83 4.10
CA ALA A 204 9.74 -14.46 2.72
C ALA A 204 10.86 -13.42 2.63
N LEU A 205 10.86 -12.41 3.50
CA LEU A 205 11.90 -11.38 3.58
C LEU A 205 13.30 -11.94 3.82
N SER A 206 13.44 -12.95 4.68
CA SER A 206 14.74 -13.55 4.98
C SER A 206 15.30 -14.40 3.84
N THR A 207 14.45 -14.79 2.88
CA THR A 207 14.86 -15.55 1.68
C THR A 207 15.17 -14.65 0.48
N LEU A 208 14.80 -13.38 0.53
CA LEU A 208 15.13 -12.43 -0.53
C LEU A 208 16.63 -12.09 -0.49
N PRO A 209 17.26 -11.83 -1.64
CA PRO A 209 18.60 -11.24 -1.68
C PRO A 209 18.67 -9.96 -0.85
N GLU A 210 19.87 -9.67 -0.33
CA GLU A 210 20.12 -8.38 0.32
C GLU A 210 19.76 -7.25 -0.65
N PRO A 211 19.01 -6.22 -0.19
CA PRO A 211 18.71 -5.10 -1.04
C PRO A 211 20.01 -4.33 -1.37
N PRO A 212 20.06 -3.63 -2.52
CA PRO A 212 21.11 -2.66 -2.81
C PRO A 212 21.31 -1.69 -1.65
N MET A 213 22.54 -1.24 -1.41
CA MET A 213 22.84 -0.41 -0.23
C MET A 213 22.06 0.91 -0.25
N MET A 214 21.84 1.46 -1.44
CA MET A 214 21.07 2.69 -1.66
C MET A 214 19.56 2.51 -1.63
N TRP A 215 19.04 1.29 -1.52
CA TRP A 215 17.59 1.05 -1.55
C TRP A 215 16.80 1.90 -0.54
N PRO A 216 17.22 2.03 0.74
CA PRO A 216 16.51 2.88 1.70
C PRO A 216 16.44 4.35 1.29
N MET A 217 17.32 4.80 0.40
CA MET A 217 17.31 6.17 -0.13
C MET A 217 16.24 6.38 -1.21
N ARG A 218 15.76 5.32 -1.88
CA ARG A 218 14.64 5.44 -2.83
C ARG A 218 13.42 6.06 -2.14
N ASP A 219 13.04 5.51 -1.00
CA ASP A 219 11.87 5.99 -0.25
C ASP A 219 12.13 7.37 0.38
N ARG A 220 13.30 7.58 0.98
CA ARG A 220 13.63 8.86 1.62
C ARG A 220 13.74 10.02 0.64
N TRP A 221 14.14 9.74 -0.59
CA TRP A 221 14.21 10.74 -1.65
C TRP A 221 12.96 10.73 -2.54
N ALA A 222 11.91 10.00 -2.15
CA ALA A 222 10.65 9.89 -2.89
C ALA A 222 10.85 9.51 -4.38
N GLY A 223 11.84 8.66 -4.68
CA GLY A 223 12.19 8.27 -6.04
C GLY A 223 12.73 9.40 -6.93
N ARG A 224 13.01 10.59 -6.39
CA ARG A 224 13.47 11.75 -7.14
C ARG A 224 14.81 11.49 -7.83
N LYS A 225 15.00 12.11 -9.00
CA LYS A 225 16.24 12.03 -9.79
C LYS A 225 17.41 12.65 -9.03
N VAL A 226 18.53 11.93 -8.96
CA VAL A 226 19.71 12.29 -8.17
C VAL A 226 20.80 12.87 -9.07
N GLY A 227 21.23 14.09 -8.79
CA GLY A 227 22.43 14.70 -9.37
C GLY A 227 23.65 14.35 -8.53
N LEU A 228 24.65 13.72 -9.15
CA LEU A 228 25.90 13.32 -8.51
C LEU A 228 27.00 14.30 -8.90
N ILE A 229 27.75 14.78 -7.90
CA ILE A 229 28.95 15.59 -8.08
C ILE A 229 30.01 15.00 -7.19
N CYS A 230 31.08 14.48 -7.77
CA CYS A 230 32.16 13.88 -6.99
C CYS A 230 33.48 14.51 -7.41
N GLY A 231 34.21 15.04 -6.43
CA GLY A 231 35.53 15.63 -6.64
C GLY A 231 36.60 14.92 -5.84
N LEU A 232 37.81 14.94 -6.35
CA LEU A 232 39.03 14.48 -5.70
C LEU A 232 39.97 15.66 -5.59
N ARG A 233 40.31 16.04 -4.36
CA ARG A 233 41.36 16.99 -4.03
C ARG A 233 42.61 16.23 -3.61
N ASP A 234 43.68 16.44 -4.34
CA ASP A 234 45.00 15.88 -4.05
C ASP A 234 45.99 17.04 -3.92
N GLY A 235 46.26 17.44 -2.68
CA GLY A 235 46.96 18.70 -2.39
C GLY A 235 46.16 19.93 -2.84
N ALA A 236 46.71 20.69 -3.79
CA ALA A 236 46.07 21.91 -4.31
C ALA A 236 45.19 21.67 -5.55
N GLU A 237 45.23 20.48 -6.14
CA GLU A 237 44.50 20.17 -7.38
C GLU A 237 43.13 19.55 -7.04
N LEU A 238 42.05 20.17 -7.52
CA LEU A 238 40.70 19.63 -7.47
C LEU A 238 40.26 19.21 -8.88
N ARG A 239 39.78 17.98 -9.00
CA ARG A 239 39.27 17.41 -10.26
C ARG A 239 38.06 16.52 -10.04
N SER A 240 37.32 16.20 -11.11
CA SER A 240 36.25 15.20 -11.05
C SER A 240 36.77 13.85 -10.57
N PHE A 241 35.99 13.17 -9.73
CA PHE A 241 36.29 11.82 -9.23
C PHE A 241 35.43 10.76 -9.89
N ASP A 242 35.68 10.49 -11.17
CA ASP A 242 34.86 9.62 -12.03
C ASP A 242 34.64 8.20 -11.47
N ALA A 243 35.62 7.64 -10.74
CA ALA A 243 35.50 6.32 -10.13
C ALA A 243 34.38 6.29 -9.07
N MET A 244 34.31 7.32 -8.22
CA MET A 244 33.26 7.45 -7.21
C MET A 244 31.90 7.73 -7.85
N THR A 245 31.83 8.64 -8.83
CA THR A 245 30.60 8.92 -9.57
C THR A 245 30.02 7.65 -10.21
N ARG A 246 30.87 6.83 -10.83
CA ARG A 246 30.46 5.56 -11.47
C ARG A 246 29.87 4.58 -10.45
N MET A 247 30.47 4.47 -9.27
CA MET A 247 30.01 3.57 -8.23
C MET A 247 28.70 4.04 -7.60
N LEU A 248 28.57 5.32 -7.27
CA LEU A 248 27.31 5.88 -6.76
C LEU A 248 26.19 5.76 -7.79
N ARG A 249 26.47 6.01 -9.07
CA ARG A 249 25.48 5.80 -10.14
C ARG A 249 25.03 4.35 -10.21
N ARG A 250 25.94 3.38 -10.09
CA ARG A 250 25.60 1.95 -10.08
C ARG A 250 24.71 1.60 -8.89
N GLU A 251 25.03 2.07 -7.70
CA GLU A 251 24.21 1.84 -6.49
C GLU A 251 22.82 2.48 -6.62
N CYS A 252 22.74 3.71 -7.15
CA CYS A 252 21.46 4.36 -7.45
C CYS A 252 20.64 3.52 -8.44
N GLN A 253 21.25 3.09 -9.55
CA GLN A 253 20.57 2.28 -10.57
C GLN A 253 20.07 0.95 -9.99
N GLN A 254 20.87 0.27 -9.17
CA GLN A 254 20.46 -0.95 -8.49
C GLN A 254 19.28 -0.70 -7.54
N ALA A 255 19.27 0.45 -6.86
CA ALA A 255 18.14 0.92 -6.04
C ALA A 255 16.98 1.52 -6.84
N GLN A 256 16.98 1.42 -8.18
CA GLN A 256 15.98 2.01 -9.09
C GLN A 256 15.84 3.54 -8.99
N LEU A 257 16.89 4.22 -8.52
CA LEU A 257 17.03 5.66 -8.59
C LEU A 257 17.70 6.06 -9.90
N THR A 258 17.17 7.10 -10.54
CA THR A 258 17.82 7.68 -11.73
C THR A 258 18.90 8.66 -11.28
N ALA A 259 20.15 8.44 -11.69
CA ALA A 259 21.28 9.28 -11.33
C ALA A 259 21.96 9.93 -12.55
N VAL A 260 22.18 11.25 -12.49
CA VAL A 260 22.87 12.06 -13.49
C VAL A 260 24.19 12.55 -12.90
N ASP A 261 25.24 12.57 -13.70
CA ASP A 261 26.51 13.19 -13.28
C ASP A 261 26.48 14.65 -13.68
N LEU A 262 26.41 15.52 -12.67
CA LEU A 262 26.44 16.97 -12.81
C LEU A 262 27.86 17.52 -12.67
N GLY A 263 28.82 16.72 -12.18
CA GLY A 263 30.21 17.12 -12.06
C GLY A 263 30.97 17.07 -13.39
N ARG A 264 30.49 16.25 -14.33
CA ARG A 264 31.12 16.08 -15.64
C ARG A 264 31.04 17.36 -16.47
N GLY A 265 32.20 17.98 -16.67
CA GLY A 265 32.34 19.19 -17.49
C GLY A 265 32.30 20.50 -16.68
N LEU A 266 32.21 20.42 -15.34
CA LEU A 266 32.49 21.58 -14.50
C LEU A 266 33.97 21.92 -14.55
N GLU A 267 34.27 23.21 -14.68
CA GLU A 267 35.63 23.71 -14.50
C GLU A 267 36.04 23.57 -13.02
N PRO A 268 37.35 23.49 -12.71
CA PRO A 268 37.81 23.30 -11.33
C PRO A 268 37.27 24.33 -10.34
N MET A 269 37.09 25.58 -10.78
CA MET A 269 36.53 26.66 -9.95
C MET A 269 35.05 26.43 -9.61
N ASP A 270 34.24 26.01 -10.59
CA ASP A 270 32.83 25.66 -10.35
C ASP A 270 32.72 24.42 -9.45
N LEU A 271 33.63 23.46 -9.63
CA LEU A 271 33.70 22.28 -8.79
C LEU A 271 34.10 22.63 -7.34
N GLU A 272 34.98 23.61 -7.15
CA GLU A 272 35.35 24.14 -5.83
C GLU A 272 34.20 24.90 -5.18
N ASP A 273 33.55 25.78 -5.93
CA ASP A 273 32.37 26.51 -5.48
C ASP A 273 31.28 25.56 -5.00
N VAL A 274 31.02 24.48 -5.74
CA VAL A 274 30.02 23.48 -5.35
C VAL A 274 30.49 22.63 -4.18
N LEU A 275 31.68 22.05 -4.24
CA LEU A 275 32.11 21.00 -3.29
C LEU A 275 32.71 21.53 -1.99
N ASP A 276 33.28 22.73 -2.00
CA ASP A 276 33.97 23.33 -0.85
C ASP A 276 33.21 24.54 -0.29
N VAL A 277 32.71 25.43 -1.17
CA VAL A 277 31.96 26.63 -0.76
C VAL A 277 30.45 26.36 -0.67
N GLU A 278 29.99 25.21 -1.16
CA GLU A 278 28.59 24.78 -1.17
C GLU A 278 27.65 25.73 -1.97
N ILE A 279 28.17 26.37 -3.03
CA ILE A 279 27.44 27.27 -3.92
C ILE A 279 26.87 26.49 -5.11
N LEU A 280 25.53 26.34 -5.15
CA LEU A 280 24.81 25.57 -6.18
C LEU A 280 24.23 26.42 -7.33
N SER A 281 24.54 27.72 -7.36
CA SER A 281 24.01 28.66 -8.36
C SER A 281 24.51 28.33 -9.78
N ALA A 282 25.77 27.89 -9.90
CA ALA A 282 26.37 27.44 -11.16
C ALA A 282 25.63 26.26 -11.81
N LEU A 283 24.88 25.48 -11.02
CA LEU A 283 24.17 24.29 -11.46
C LEU A 283 22.68 24.53 -11.73
N ALA A 284 22.16 25.75 -11.51
CA ALA A 284 20.74 26.04 -11.70
C ALA A 284 20.19 25.59 -13.07
N PRO A 285 20.84 25.92 -14.22
CA PRO A 285 20.27 25.57 -15.51
C PRO A 285 20.24 24.05 -15.77
N GLU A 286 21.29 23.31 -15.37
CA GLU A 286 21.34 21.86 -15.50
C GLU A 286 20.32 21.18 -14.59
N ARG A 287 20.14 21.66 -13.35
CA ARG A 287 19.16 21.12 -12.39
C ARG A 287 17.74 21.21 -12.92
N GLU A 288 17.37 22.36 -13.46
CA GLU A 288 16.04 22.59 -14.04
C GLU A 288 15.84 21.75 -15.30
N THR A 289 16.81 21.78 -16.22
CA THR A 289 16.74 21.06 -17.51
C THR A 289 16.66 19.54 -17.30
N GLN A 290 17.44 19.00 -16.36
CA GLN A 290 17.47 17.57 -16.07
C GLN A 290 16.43 17.13 -15.05
N GLN A 291 15.65 18.07 -14.48
CA GLN A 291 14.66 17.82 -13.42
C GLN A 291 15.29 17.09 -12.21
N ILE A 292 16.42 17.59 -11.74
CA ILE A 292 17.13 17.02 -10.59
C ILE A 292 16.34 17.36 -9.32
N GLY A 293 15.94 16.33 -8.59
CA GLY A 293 15.23 16.51 -7.32
C GLY A 293 16.13 16.43 -6.10
N VAL A 294 17.26 15.74 -6.17
CA VAL A 294 18.24 15.63 -5.07
C VAL A 294 19.64 15.81 -5.62
N ILE A 295 20.50 16.55 -4.94
CA ILE A 295 21.92 16.63 -5.26
C ILE A 295 22.68 15.90 -4.15
N LEU A 296 23.52 14.94 -4.52
CA LEU A 296 24.53 14.35 -3.65
C LEU A 296 25.91 14.77 -4.15
N ALA A 297 26.54 15.63 -3.36
CA ALA A 297 27.86 16.16 -3.62
C ALA A 297 28.86 15.53 -2.65
N VAL A 298 29.98 15.03 -3.17
CA VAL A 298 31.01 14.34 -2.39
C VAL A 298 32.39 14.89 -2.77
N LEU A 299 33.13 15.36 -1.78
CA LEU A 299 34.51 15.79 -1.92
C LEU A 299 35.43 14.81 -1.19
N TYR A 300 36.35 14.24 -1.95
CA TYR A 300 37.38 13.35 -1.46
C TYR A 300 38.69 14.13 -1.29
N ASP A 301 39.04 14.47 -0.06
CA ASP A 301 40.15 15.40 0.24
C ASP A 301 41.35 14.65 0.83
N VAL A 302 42.40 14.47 0.02
CA VAL A 302 43.63 13.76 0.38
C VAL A 302 44.68 14.76 0.85
N ASP A 303 45.19 14.55 2.06
CA ASP A 303 46.29 15.33 2.63
C ASP A 303 47.64 14.71 2.23
N PRO A 304 48.36 15.29 1.25
CA PRO A 304 49.60 14.72 0.74
C PRO A 304 50.73 14.71 1.79
N ALA A 305 50.65 15.57 2.82
CA ALA A 305 51.65 15.61 3.88
C ALA A 305 51.56 14.37 4.80
N LYS A 306 50.38 13.76 4.90
CA LYS A 306 50.15 12.54 5.69
C LYS A 306 50.37 11.26 4.89
N SER A 307 50.10 11.29 3.57
CA SER A 307 50.28 10.12 2.71
C SER A 307 51.77 9.78 2.47
N ALA A 308 52.65 10.78 2.52
CA ALA A 308 54.09 10.62 2.27
C ALA A 308 54.90 10.12 3.48
N SER A 309 54.33 10.05 4.70
CA SER A 309 55.11 9.98 5.94
C SER A 309 55.21 8.62 6.63
N SER A 310 54.67 7.51 6.10
CA SER A 310 54.73 6.24 6.86
C SER A 310 54.56 4.94 6.06
N ASP A 311 55.35 3.93 6.42
CA ASP A 311 55.16 2.49 6.12
C ASP A 311 53.92 1.86 6.82
N HIS A 312 53.08 2.69 7.45
CA HIS A 312 51.91 2.28 8.22
C HIS A 312 50.64 2.97 7.69
N PRO A 313 49.46 2.33 7.82
CA PRO A 313 48.20 2.93 7.39
C PRO A 313 47.86 4.14 8.27
N VAL A 314 47.99 5.33 7.71
CA VAL A 314 47.61 6.60 8.34
C VAL A 314 46.32 7.12 7.69
N ILE A 315 45.46 7.72 8.51
CA ILE A 315 44.31 8.48 8.02
C ILE A 315 44.84 9.75 7.35
N ASP A 316 44.90 9.69 6.03
CA ASP A 316 45.37 10.74 5.13
C ASP A 316 44.21 11.43 4.40
N THR A 317 42.97 10.94 4.52
CA THR A 317 41.85 11.44 3.75
C THR A 317 40.66 11.86 4.62
N VAL A 318 40.02 12.96 4.23
CA VAL A 318 38.71 13.38 4.71
C VAL A 318 37.72 13.36 3.54
N VAL A 319 36.66 12.57 3.65
CA VAL A 319 35.55 12.56 2.71
C VAL A 319 34.44 13.44 3.28
N ARG A 320 34.15 14.54 2.59
CA ARG A 320 33.05 15.45 2.90
C ARG A 320 31.90 15.18 1.95
N TYR A 321 30.67 15.29 2.43
CA TYR A 321 29.52 15.24 1.55
C TYR A 321 28.42 16.17 2.04
N PHE A 322 27.57 16.57 1.12
CA PHE A 322 26.31 17.21 1.43
C PHE A 322 25.21 16.77 0.48
N ILE A 323 23.97 16.90 0.97
CA ILE A 323 22.75 16.62 0.25
C ILE A 323 21.97 17.92 0.16
N ALA A 324 21.54 18.28 -1.05
CA ALA A 324 20.69 19.44 -1.25
C ALA A 324 19.39 19.05 -1.98
N ASP A 325 18.32 19.78 -1.71
CA ASP A 325 17.11 19.70 -2.53
C ASP A 325 17.42 20.30 -3.89
N GLY A 326 17.25 19.51 -4.95
CA GLY A 326 17.56 19.92 -6.31
C GLY A 326 16.73 21.10 -6.81
N LEU A 327 15.50 21.26 -6.31
CA LEU A 327 14.57 22.34 -6.70
C LEU A 327 14.93 23.66 -6.03
N THR A 328 15.22 23.64 -4.73
CA THR A 328 15.48 24.89 -3.97
C THR A 328 16.97 25.23 -3.92
N GLY A 329 17.85 24.26 -4.14
CA GLY A 329 19.29 24.38 -3.88
C GLY A 329 19.62 24.48 -2.38
N GLN A 330 18.67 24.24 -1.49
CA GLN A 330 18.92 24.27 -0.05
C GLN A 330 19.63 22.99 0.38
N ILE A 331 20.73 23.14 1.13
CA ILE A 331 21.42 22.03 1.78
C ILE A 331 20.55 21.50 2.92
N VAL A 332 20.29 20.20 2.89
CA VAL A 332 19.41 19.49 3.82
C VAL A 332 20.22 18.66 4.81
N ASP A 333 21.36 18.14 4.39
CA ASP A 333 22.27 17.40 5.25
C ASP A 333 23.72 17.60 4.80
N ARG A 334 24.65 17.55 5.74
CA ARG A 334 26.10 17.59 5.46
C ARG A 334 26.87 16.90 6.56
N ASN A 335 27.90 16.17 6.17
CA ASN A 335 28.76 15.49 7.13
C ASN A 335 30.12 15.17 6.50
N GLN A 336 31.00 14.62 7.32
CA GLN A 336 32.31 14.16 6.87
C GLN A 336 32.75 12.92 7.63
N PHE A 337 33.64 12.17 7.01
CA PHE A 337 34.31 11.05 7.64
C PHE A 337 35.76 10.95 7.19
N LYS A 338 36.53 10.21 7.98
CA LYS A 338 37.96 10.00 7.77
C LYS A 338 38.16 8.64 7.14
N GLU A 339 39.05 8.57 6.13
CA GLU A 339 39.38 7.34 5.42
C GLU A 339 40.89 7.23 5.22
N MET A 340 41.35 6.02 4.90
CA MET A 340 42.74 5.73 4.55
C MET A 340 42.85 5.42 3.06
N THR A 341 43.53 6.26 2.30
CA THR A 341 43.80 6.02 0.88
C THR A 341 44.94 5.03 0.66
N GLY A 342 46.08 5.23 1.32
CA GLY A 342 47.29 4.42 1.06
C GLY A 342 47.68 4.39 -0.43
N THR A 343 48.34 3.32 -0.89
CA THR A 343 48.72 3.12 -2.32
C THR A 343 47.61 2.51 -3.18
N GLN A 344 46.34 2.72 -2.82
CA GLN A 344 45.20 2.08 -3.48
C GLN A 344 44.86 2.73 -4.83
N SER A 345 44.29 1.94 -5.75
CA SER A 345 43.75 2.49 -7.00
C SER A 345 42.49 3.33 -6.74
N ALA A 346 42.22 4.29 -7.63
CA ALA A 346 41.01 5.13 -7.61
C ALA A 346 39.71 4.32 -7.41
N ASP A 347 39.56 3.18 -8.09
CA ASP A 347 38.39 2.32 -7.95
C ASP A 347 38.28 1.69 -6.55
N ARG A 348 39.40 1.28 -5.93
CA ARG A 348 39.36 0.71 -4.57
C ARG A 348 39.02 1.78 -3.53
N MET A 349 39.61 2.97 -3.67
CA MET A 349 39.31 4.12 -2.82
C MET A 349 37.82 4.48 -2.91
N ALA A 350 37.28 4.57 -4.14
CA ALA A 350 35.87 4.82 -4.40
C ALA A 350 34.97 3.74 -3.78
N ALA A 351 35.24 2.45 -4.01
CA ALA A 351 34.40 1.35 -3.53
C ALA A 351 34.19 1.38 -2.01
N ARG A 352 35.30 1.47 -1.29
CA ARG A 352 35.28 1.50 0.18
C ARG A 352 34.55 2.73 0.71
N SER A 353 34.81 3.88 0.11
CA SER A 353 34.25 5.16 0.57
C SER A 353 32.76 5.26 0.26
N VAL A 354 32.31 4.73 -0.89
CA VAL A 354 30.89 4.63 -1.24
C VAL A 354 30.16 3.69 -0.27
N GLU A 355 30.74 2.53 0.06
CA GLU A 355 30.15 1.62 1.05
C GLU A 355 29.97 2.31 2.42
N ILE A 356 31.00 3.01 2.90
CA ILE A 356 30.96 3.73 4.18
C ILE A 356 29.96 4.87 4.14
N LEU A 357 30.01 5.70 3.09
CA LEU A 357 29.09 6.82 2.87
C LEU A 357 27.64 6.31 2.93
N ILE A 358 27.30 5.27 2.16
CA ILE A 358 25.93 4.78 2.11
C ILE A 358 25.52 4.15 3.45
N ARG A 359 26.28 3.16 3.94
CA ARG A 359 25.86 2.35 5.09
C ARG A 359 25.89 3.10 6.41
N ARG A 360 26.81 4.04 6.60
CA ARG A 360 26.99 4.73 7.89
C ARG A 360 26.42 6.14 7.92
N TYR A 361 26.32 6.80 6.78
CA TYR A 361 25.97 8.21 6.72
C TYR A 361 24.63 8.45 6.02
N LEU A 362 24.44 7.95 4.80
CA LEU A 362 23.20 8.17 4.06
C LEU A 362 22.04 7.35 4.65
N VAL A 363 22.17 6.03 4.77
CA VAL A 363 21.08 5.16 5.25
C VAL A 363 20.71 5.44 6.71
N PRO A 364 21.63 5.67 7.67
CA PRO A 364 21.22 6.00 9.03
C PRO A 364 20.81 7.46 9.22
N GLY A 365 21.46 8.39 8.52
CA GLY A 365 21.43 9.82 8.85
C GLY A 365 20.69 10.73 7.87
N SER A 366 20.50 10.31 6.61
CA SER A 366 19.90 11.21 5.59
C SER A 366 18.41 11.45 5.89
N PRO A 367 17.98 12.73 5.96
CA PRO A 367 16.59 13.08 6.19
C PRO A 367 15.70 12.71 4.99
N ALA A 368 14.44 12.41 5.27
CA ALA A 368 13.44 12.25 4.22
C ALA A 368 13.13 13.61 3.58
N LEU A 369 13.22 13.68 2.25
CA LEU A 369 12.82 14.82 1.45
C LEU A 369 11.34 14.64 1.13
N LEU A 370 10.48 15.03 2.07
CA LEU A 370 9.03 14.96 1.91
C LEU A 370 8.58 15.79 0.70
N GLU A 371 7.60 15.29 -0.05
CA GLU A 371 6.86 16.07 -1.04
C GLU A 371 6.25 17.29 -0.34
N LYS A 372 6.55 18.49 -0.84
CA LYS A 372 5.86 19.72 -0.45
C LYS A 372 4.73 20.01 -1.42
#